data_AF-A0A5C5XLT8-F1
#
_entry.id   AF-A0A5C5XLT8-F1
#
_cell.length_a   1.000
_cell.length_b   1.000
_cell.length_c   1.000
_cell.angle_alpha   90.00
_cell.angle_beta   90.00
_cell.angle_gamma   90.00
#
_symmetry.space_group_name_H-M   'P 1'
#
loop_
_entity.id
_entity.type
_entity.pdbx_description
1 polymer ?
#
loop_
_entity_poly.entity_id
_entity_poly.type
_entity_poly.pdbx_seq_one_letter_code
_entity_poly.pdbx_strand_id
1 'polypeptide(L)'
;MATSHTWFATDKDISLILDWLVKAGAQSVDKVHNIEDFSTNGSECAIVFPTIGPTVYWPDPINLSEYEENTSYWRQAILTKRDIELHPQCRMIDPQKSPTAGLKLPYLRDGKYWAAGSLWFPTINLKKVFPELARICGRFERWIRKFPTVFDNRKGKNKTEFDHQICHSSIIQCINALPDACSLLKNGACMVDHMTSDFTFRGCKENWKT
;
A
#
# COMPACT_ATOMS: atom_id res chain seq x y z
N MET A 1 2.85 0.69 14.96
CA MET A 1 3.11 1.04 13.56
C MET A 1 1.92 0.61 12.73
N ALA A 2 1.57 1.35 11.67
CA ALA A 2 0.60 0.92 10.68
C ALA A 2 1.01 -0.46 10.14
N THR A 3 0.05 -1.35 9.92
CA THR A 3 0.33 -2.64 9.29
C THR A 3 0.35 -2.43 7.79
N SER A 4 1.52 -2.64 7.18
CA SER A 4 1.72 -2.59 5.74
C SER A 4 2.15 -3.96 5.22
N HIS A 5 1.65 -4.32 4.06
CA HIS A 5 1.98 -5.54 3.35
C HIS A 5 2.45 -5.17 1.95
N THR A 6 3.69 -5.53 1.62
CA THR A 6 4.31 -5.24 0.33
C THR A 6 4.38 -6.52 -0.51
N TRP A 7 4.12 -6.40 -1.81
CA TRP A 7 4.22 -7.54 -2.73
C TRP A 7 4.73 -7.13 -4.11
N PHE A 8 5.31 -8.08 -4.83
CA PHE A 8 5.55 -7.94 -6.26
C PHE A 8 4.41 -8.57 -7.06
N ALA A 9 4.00 -7.86 -8.10
CA ALA A 9 3.01 -8.30 -9.07
C ALA A 9 3.31 -7.68 -10.44
N THR A 10 2.80 -8.31 -11.49
CA THR A 10 2.70 -7.75 -12.84
C THR A 10 1.24 -7.43 -13.18
N ASP A 11 0.97 -7.01 -14.41
CA ASP A 11 -0.38 -6.86 -14.96
C ASP A 11 -1.24 -8.11 -14.83
N LYS A 12 -0.65 -9.30 -14.93
CA LYS A 12 -1.41 -10.56 -14.84
C LYS A 12 -1.80 -10.91 -13.41
N ASP A 13 -1.03 -10.43 -12.44
CA ASP A 13 -1.24 -10.71 -11.03
C ASP A 13 -2.23 -9.73 -10.38
N ILE A 14 -2.45 -8.55 -10.97
CA ILE A 14 -3.20 -7.46 -10.33
C ILE A 14 -4.64 -7.87 -9.98
N SER A 15 -5.29 -8.62 -10.87
CA SER A 15 -6.65 -9.11 -10.68
C SER A 15 -6.78 -9.96 -9.42
N LEU A 16 -5.74 -10.70 -9.02
CA LEU A 16 -5.76 -11.51 -7.79
C LEU A 16 -5.91 -10.65 -6.53
N ILE A 17 -5.26 -9.47 -6.51
CA ILE A 17 -5.33 -8.53 -5.39
C ILE A 17 -6.67 -7.80 -5.39
N LEU A 18 -7.08 -7.28 -6.56
CA LEU A 18 -8.31 -6.52 -6.70
C LEU A 18 -9.53 -7.40 -6.39
N ASP A 19 -9.59 -8.62 -6.93
CA ASP A 19 -10.63 -9.59 -6.61
C ASP A 19 -10.69 -9.89 -5.11
N TRP A 20 -9.53 -10.04 -4.47
CA TRP A 20 -9.48 -10.32 -3.04
C TRP A 20 -10.06 -9.15 -2.24
N LEU A 21 -9.69 -7.92 -2.60
CA LEU A 21 -10.16 -6.69 -1.95
C LEU A 21 -11.67 -6.50 -2.16
N VAL A 22 -12.18 -6.67 -3.38
CA VAL A 22 -13.61 -6.63 -3.71
C VAL A 22 -14.38 -7.66 -2.87
N LYS A 23 -13.92 -8.91 -2.83
CA LYS A 23 -14.52 -9.97 -1.99
C LYS A 23 -14.45 -9.67 -0.50
N ALA A 24 -13.48 -8.86 -0.07
CA ALA A 24 -13.39 -8.36 1.30
C ALA A 24 -14.30 -7.14 1.57
N GLY A 25 -15.01 -6.65 0.56
CA GLY A 25 -15.92 -5.49 0.66
C GLY A 25 -15.23 -4.14 0.48
N ALA A 26 -14.02 -4.10 -0.09
CA ALA A 26 -13.35 -2.85 -0.41
C ALA A 26 -14.07 -2.14 -1.57
N GLN A 27 -14.13 -0.81 -1.48
CA GLN A 27 -14.59 0.08 -2.54
C GLN A 27 -13.61 1.23 -2.71
N SER A 28 -13.42 1.68 -3.95
CA SER A 28 -12.67 2.91 -4.23
C SER A 28 -13.42 4.12 -3.68
N VAL A 29 -12.68 5.07 -3.12
CA VAL A 29 -13.23 6.34 -2.62
C VAL A 29 -13.59 7.27 -3.77
N ASP A 30 -12.76 7.26 -4.81
CA ASP A 30 -13.01 8.02 -6.03
C ASP A 30 -14.04 7.27 -6.86
N LYS A 31 -15.30 7.74 -6.85
CA LYS A 31 -16.37 7.23 -7.73
C LYS A 31 -16.02 7.29 -9.23
N VAL A 32 -14.92 7.96 -9.58
CA VAL A 32 -14.40 8.06 -10.94
C VAL A 32 -13.68 6.78 -11.38
N HIS A 33 -13.14 5.99 -10.44
CA HIS A 33 -12.40 4.76 -10.74
C HIS A 33 -13.02 3.60 -9.97
N ASN A 34 -13.61 2.63 -10.67
CA ASN A 34 -13.95 1.37 -10.03
C ASN A 34 -12.64 0.68 -9.61
N ILE A 35 -12.66 -0.07 -8.51
CA ILE A 35 -11.47 -0.83 -8.09
C ILE A 35 -11.05 -1.85 -9.15
N GLU A 36 -11.98 -2.24 -10.01
CA GLU A 36 -11.77 -3.12 -11.16
C GLU A 36 -11.09 -2.40 -12.35
N ASP A 37 -11.12 -1.07 -12.40
CA ASP A 37 -10.50 -0.26 -13.47
C ASP A 37 -9.02 0.06 -13.20
N PHE A 38 -8.50 -0.40 -12.06
CA PHE A 38 -7.12 -0.15 -11.66
C PHE A 38 -6.13 -0.92 -12.54
N SER A 39 -5.14 -0.20 -13.09
CA SER A 39 -4.02 -0.75 -13.86
C SER A 39 -2.70 -0.64 -13.09
N THR A 40 -1.63 -1.26 -13.60
CA THR A 40 -0.30 -1.20 -12.95
C THR A 40 0.46 0.12 -13.22
N ASN A 41 -0.21 1.24 -12.94
CA ASN A 41 0.31 2.58 -13.18
C ASN A 41 1.03 3.18 -11.96
N GLY A 42 1.04 2.48 -10.82
CA GLY A 42 1.69 2.93 -9.60
C GLY A 42 0.84 3.87 -8.76
N SER A 43 -0.43 4.06 -9.15
CA SER A 43 -1.37 4.92 -8.46
C SER A 43 -1.53 4.49 -7.02
N GLU A 44 -1.62 5.49 -6.16
CA GLU A 44 -2.04 5.33 -4.78
C GLU A 44 -3.51 5.71 -4.70
N CYS A 45 -4.31 4.88 -4.05
CA CYS A 45 -5.71 5.14 -3.83
C CYS A 45 -6.09 4.83 -2.38
N ALA A 46 -7.02 5.62 -1.87
CA ALA A 46 -7.72 5.28 -0.64
C ALA A 46 -8.86 4.31 -0.99
N ILE A 47 -8.99 3.25 -0.20
CA ILE A 47 -10.11 2.32 -0.25
C ILE A 47 -10.87 2.32 1.07
N VAL A 48 -12.17 2.15 0.99
CA VAL A 48 -13.09 2.10 2.14
C VAL A 48 -13.79 0.75 2.21
N PHE A 49 -14.23 0.37 3.41
CA PHE A 49 -14.97 -0.86 3.66
C PHE A 49 -16.36 -0.52 4.22
N PRO A 50 -17.32 -0.12 3.37
CA PRO A 50 -18.63 0.39 3.81
C PRO A 50 -19.49 -0.68 4.49
N THR A 51 -19.22 -1.97 4.25
CA THR A 51 -19.87 -3.08 4.97
C THR A 51 -19.45 -3.18 6.44
N ILE A 52 -18.34 -2.55 6.82
CA ILE A 52 -17.81 -2.55 8.19
C ILE A 52 -18.27 -1.31 8.97
N GLY A 53 -18.41 -0.18 8.30
CA GLY A 53 -18.73 1.09 8.95
C GLY A 53 -18.86 2.25 7.98
N PRO A 54 -19.33 3.41 8.46
CA PRO A 54 -19.56 4.57 7.61
C PRO A 54 -18.25 5.13 7.06
N THR A 55 -18.32 5.73 5.88
CA THR A 55 -17.26 6.61 5.37
C THR A 55 -17.57 8.03 5.86
N VAL A 56 -16.76 8.51 6.79
CA VAL A 56 -16.85 9.84 7.39
C VAL A 56 -15.80 10.73 6.76
N TYR A 57 -16.22 11.89 6.28
CA TYR A 57 -15.33 12.91 5.71
C TYR A 57 -15.00 13.95 6.77
N TRP A 58 -13.84 14.59 6.63
CA TRP A 58 -13.52 15.77 7.41
C TRP A 58 -14.52 16.90 7.11
N PRO A 59 -14.90 17.70 8.11
CA PRO A 59 -15.72 18.88 7.88
C PRO A 59 -14.95 19.91 7.03
N ASP A 60 -15.68 20.67 6.22
CA ASP A 60 -15.14 21.81 5.46
C ASP A 60 -15.97 23.06 5.81
N PRO A 61 -15.39 24.05 6.53
CA PRO A 61 -14.00 24.12 6.99
C PRO A 61 -13.71 23.27 8.24
N ILE A 62 -12.44 22.86 8.42
CA ILE A 62 -11.96 22.20 9.65
C ILE A 62 -11.75 23.23 10.76
N ASN A 63 -12.51 23.11 11.87
CA ASN A 63 -12.34 23.90 13.08
C ASN A 63 -11.30 23.28 14.04
N LEU A 64 -10.06 23.79 14.03
CA LEU A 64 -8.96 23.23 14.85
C LEU A 64 -9.20 23.27 16.37
N SER A 65 -10.09 24.14 16.85
CA SER A 65 -10.41 24.23 18.29
C SER A 65 -11.18 23.03 18.84
N GLU A 66 -11.76 22.21 17.97
CA GLU A 66 -12.48 20.98 18.35
C GLU A 66 -11.54 19.79 18.61
N TYR A 67 -10.25 19.97 18.34
CA TYR A 67 -9.24 18.92 18.44
C TYR A 67 -8.23 19.27 19.53
N GLU A 68 -7.95 18.32 20.42
CA GLU A 68 -6.95 18.48 21.46
C GLU A 68 -5.57 18.75 20.84
N GLU A 69 -4.98 19.90 21.17
CA GLU A 69 -3.73 20.37 20.59
C GLU A 69 -2.57 19.37 20.78
N ASN A 70 -1.64 19.34 19.82
CA ASN A 70 -0.47 18.47 19.82
C ASN A 70 -0.73 16.95 19.81
N THR A 71 -1.98 16.51 19.73
CA THR A 71 -2.32 15.11 19.46
C THR A 71 -1.99 14.72 18.01
N SER A 72 -1.88 13.41 17.73
CA SER A 72 -1.74 12.93 16.35
C SER A 72 -2.94 13.32 15.49
N TYR A 73 -4.13 13.36 16.07
CA TYR A 73 -5.35 13.73 15.37
C TYR A 73 -5.42 15.21 15.04
N TRP A 74 -4.96 16.08 15.94
CA TRP A 74 -4.82 17.52 15.66
C TRP A 74 -3.80 17.81 14.56
N ARG A 75 -2.63 17.16 14.58
CA ARG A 75 -1.65 17.28 13.48
C ARG A 75 -2.24 16.82 12.15
N GLN A 76 -3.02 15.75 12.17
CA GLN A 76 -3.72 15.27 10.98
C GLN A 76 -4.78 16.26 10.50
N ALA A 77 -5.53 16.89 11.41
CA ALA A 77 -6.50 17.93 11.08
C ALA A 77 -5.84 19.14 10.40
N ILE A 78 -4.66 19.56 10.88
CA ILE A 78 -3.85 20.64 10.26
C ILE A 78 -3.44 20.28 8.84
N LEU A 79 -2.85 19.10 8.65
CA LEU A 79 -2.41 18.65 7.33
C LEU A 79 -3.59 18.54 6.37
N THR A 80 -4.70 17.94 6.84
CA THR A 80 -5.91 17.80 6.04
C THR A 80 -6.52 19.15 5.68
N LYS A 81 -6.52 20.12 6.59
CA LYS A 81 -7.02 21.48 6.31
C LYS A 81 -6.23 22.11 5.15
N ARG A 82 -4.90 21.99 5.19
CA ARG A 82 -4.04 22.48 4.10
C ARG A 82 -4.29 21.75 2.78
N ASP A 83 -4.53 20.44 2.82
CA ASP A 83 -4.83 19.66 1.61
C ASP A 83 -6.18 20.06 0.99
N ILE A 84 -7.20 20.33 1.81
CA ILE A 84 -8.51 20.85 1.34
C ILE A 84 -8.33 22.23 0.69
N GLU A 85 -7.50 23.11 1.28
CA GLU A 85 -7.19 24.42 0.70
C GLU A 85 -6.48 24.32 -0.66
N LEU A 86 -5.60 23.34 -0.83
CA LEU A 86 -4.88 23.10 -2.10
C LEU A 86 -5.74 22.37 -3.15
N HIS A 87 -6.72 21.57 -2.70
CA HIS A 87 -7.55 20.72 -3.54
C HIS A 87 -9.03 20.78 -3.11
N PRO A 88 -9.72 21.92 -3.28
CA PRO A 88 -11.07 22.14 -2.75
C PRO A 88 -12.14 21.22 -3.36
N GLN A 89 -11.89 20.65 -4.53
CA GLN A 89 -12.76 19.65 -5.17
C GLN A 89 -12.66 18.26 -4.54
N CYS A 90 -11.63 17.99 -3.73
CA CYS A 90 -11.35 16.68 -3.15
C CYS A 90 -11.89 16.61 -1.73
N ARG A 91 -12.85 15.70 -1.50
CA ARG A 91 -13.33 15.42 -0.15
C ARG A 91 -12.38 14.49 0.58
N MET A 92 -11.81 14.96 1.68
CA MET A 92 -10.85 14.20 2.49
C MET A 92 -11.57 13.29 3.49
N ILE A 93 -11.24 12.00 3.49
CA ILE A 93 -11.79 11.04 4.47
C ILE A 93 -11.10 11.20 5.82
N ASP A 94 -11.86 11.06 6.89
CA ASP A 94 -11.36 10.93 8.26
C ASP A 94 -11.01 9.46 8.56
N PRO A 95 -9.72 9.06 8.54
CA PRO A 95 -9.33 7.66 8.72
C PRO A 95 -9.35 7.23 10.19
N GLN A 96 -9.66 8.12 11.14
CA GLN A 96 -9.91 7.73 12.52
C GLN A 96 -11.38 7.33 12.74
N LYS A 97 -12.28 7.83 11.89
CA LYS A 97 -13.72 7.54 11.95
C LYS A 97 -14.22 6.65 10.81
N SER A 98 -13.37 6.36 9.83
CA SER A 98 -13.71 5.53 8.67
C SER A 98 -12.86 4.25 8.62
N PRO A 99 -13.45 3.10 8.25
CA PRO A 99 -12.70 1.88 7.99
C PRO A 99 -12.02 1.99 6.63
N THR A 100 -10.82 2.59 6.60
CA THR A 100 -10.04 2.84 5.39
C THR A 100 -8.76 2.02 5.33
N ALA A 101 -8.28 1.75 4.13
CA ALA A 101 -6.90 1.35 3.85
C ALA A 101 -6.36 2.18 2.68
N GLY A 102 -5.03 2.24 2.55
CA GLY A 102 -4.38 2.75 1.36
C GLY A 102 -3.82 1.61 0.53
N LEU A 103 -3.93 1.74 -0.79
CA LEU A 103 -3.46 0.77 -1.76
C LEU A 103 -2.55 1.48 -2.77
N LYS A 104 -1.34 0.97 -2.93
CA LYS A 104 -0.43 1.32 -4.02
C LYS A 104 -0.33 0.13 -4.94
N LEU A 105 -0.62 0.35 -6.22
CA LEU A 105 -0.51 -0.71 -7.21
C LEU A 105 0.96 -0.88 -7.64
N PRO A 106 1.38 -2.10 -8.00
CA PRO A 106 2.65 -2.30 -8.68
C PRO A 106 2.69 -1.51 -9.99
N TYR A 107 3.90 -1.21 -10.47
CA TYR A 107 4.08 -0.50 -11.73
C TYR A 107 5.40 -0.80 -12.39
N LEU A 108 5.50 -0.50 -13.69
CA LEU A 108 6.73 -0.71 -14.44
C LEU A 108 7.62 0.55 -14.38
N ARG A 109 8.64 0.54 -13.53
CA ARG A 109 9.62 1.63 -13.41
C ARG A 109 10.62 1.58 -14.55
N ASP A 110 10.88 2.74 -15.17
CA ASP A 110 11.72 2.91 -16.38
C ASP A 110 11.30 1.97 -17.54
N GLY A 111 10.04 1.52 -17.59
CA GLY A 111 9.58 0.56 -18.59
C GLY A 111 10.25 -0.81 -18.54
N LYS A 112 10.98 -1.14 -17.47
CA LYS A 112 11.78 -2.38 -17.37
C LYS A 112 11.65 -3.12 -16.05
N TYR A 113 11.52 -2.42 -14.93
CA TYR A 113 11.60 -3.02 -13.60
C TYR A 113 10.26 -2.94 -12.89
N TRP A 114 9.71 -4.08 -12.52
CA TRP A 114 8.47 -4.11 -11.75
C TRP A 114 8.72 -3.59 -10.34
N ALA A 115 8.00 -2.53 -10.01
CA ALA A 115 7.96 -1.94 -8.69
C ALA A 115 6.86 -2.59 -7.84
N ALA A 116 7.13 -2.76 -6.55
CA ALA A 116 6.21 -3.41 -5.63
C ALA A 116 4.88 -2.64 -5.48
N GLY A 117 3.79 -3.37 -5.23
CA GLY A 117 2.57 -2.83 -4.66
C GLY A 117 2.60 -2.86 -3.13
N SER A 118 1.70 -2.11 -2.50
CA SER A 118 1.57 -2.08 -1.04
C SER A 118 0.12 -1.84 -0.61
N LEU A 119 -0.30 -2.50 0.48
CA LEU A 119 -1.57 -2.28 1.16
C LEU A 119 -1.26 -1.93 2.60
N TRP A 120 -1.71 -0.77 3.06
CA TRP A 120 -1.49 -0.32 4.43
C TRP A 120 -2.78 0.11 5.12
N PHE A 121 -2.85 -0.16 6.42
CA PHE A 121 -3.95 0.24 7.28
C PHE A 121 -3.48 1.39 8.19
N PRO A 122 -4.08 2.60 8.10
CA PRO A 122 -3.53 3.81 8.70
C PRO A 122 -3.63 3.85 10.24
N THR A 123 -4.52 3.08 10.85
CA THR A 123 -4.78 3.15 12.29
C THR A 123 -3.83 2.27 13.11
N ILE A 124 -3.02 2.89 13.98
CA ILE A 124 -2.11 2.17 14.88
C ILE A 124 -2.87 1.27 15.88
N ASN A 125 -4.09 1.66 16.25
CA ASN A 125 -4.99 0.93 17.13
C ASN A 125 -6.13 0.23 16.36
N LEU A 126 -5.84 -0.33 15.17
CA LEU A 126 -6.83 -0.93 14.27
C LEU A 126 -7.79 -1.89 14.99
N LYS A 127 -7.27 -2.77 15.86
CA LYS A 127 -8.08 -3.75 16.63
C LYS A 127 -9.09 -3.10 17.59
N LYS A 128 -8.77 -1.92 18.14
CA LYS A 128 -9.62 -1.21 19.10
C LYS A 128 -10.69 -0.39 18.38
N VAL A 129 -10.30 0.29 17.30
CA VAL A 129 -11.18 1.23 16.58
C VAL A 129 -12.03 0.52 15.53
N PHE A 130 -11.41 -0.37 14.75
CA PHE A 130 -12.05 -1.10 13.64
C PHE A 130 -11.73 -2.60 13.71
N PRO A 131 -12.29 -3.35 14.68
CA PRO A 131 -11.96 -4.76 14.88
C PRO A 131 -12.22 -5.63 13.65
N GLU A 132 -13.28 -5.38 12.89
CA GLU A 132 -13.56 -6.09 11.63
C GLU A 132 -12.52 -5.80 10.55
N LEU A 133 -12.08 -4.53 10.41
CA LEU A 133 -11.01 -4.18 9.49
C LEU A 133 -9.68 -4.84 9.88
N ALA A 134 -9.43 -4.97 11.19
CA ALA A 134 -8.29 -5.76 11.68
C ALA A 134 -8.39 -7.25 11.32
N ARG A 135 -9.59 -7.83 11.29
CA ARG A 135 -9.80 -9.20 10.80
C ARG A 135 -9.53 -9.31 9.30
N ILE A 136 -9.93 -8.32 8.50
CA ILE A 136 -9.60 -8.25 7.07
C ILE A 136 -8.09 -8.17 6.87
N CYS A 137 -7.40 -7.25 7.56
CA CYS A 137 -5.94 -7.14 7.54
C CYS A 137 -5.27 -8.50 7.84
N GLY A 138 -5.68 -9.17 8.93
CA GLY A 138 -5.15 -10.50 9.25
C GLY A 138 -5.50 -11.59 8.23
N ARG A 139 -6.65 -11.52 7.58
CA ARG A 139 -7.00 -12.42 6.47
C ARG A 139 -6.12 -12.15 5.23
N PHE A 140 -5.85 -10.89 4.92
CA PHE A 140 -4.98 -10.50 3.82
C PHE A 140 -3.56 -11.01 4.07
N GLU A 141 -3.03 -10.78 5.27
CA GLU A 141 -1.72 -11.27 5.68
C GLU A 141 -1.60 -12.80 5.53
N ARG A 142 -2.61 -13.56 5.97
CA ARG A 142 -2.61 -15.02 5.79
C ARG A 142 -2.71 -15.44 4.32
N TRP A 143 -3.44 -14.68 3.52
CA TRP A 143 -3.59 -14.94 2.09
C TRP A 143 -2.29 -14.66 1.33
N ILE A 144 -1.66 -13.49 1.54
CA ILE A 144 -0.43 -13.11 0.85
C ILE A 144 0.76 -14.01 1.22
N ARG A 145 0.79 -14.53 2.46
CA ARG A 145 1.80 -15.51 2.90
C ARG A 145 1.70 -16.87 2.23
N LYS A 146 0.65 -17.15 1.45
CA LYS A 146 0.58 -18.36 0.60
C LYS A 146 1.53 -18.28 -0.59
N PHE A 147 1.98 -17.07 -0.95
CA PHE A 147 2.92 -16.86 -2.04
C PHE A 147 4.37 -16.82 -1.54
N PRO A 148 5.36 -17.19 -2.38
CA PRO A 148 6.76 -17.20 -1.98
C PRO A 148 7.24 -15.85 -1.44
N THR A 149 7.93 -15.89 -0.31
CA THR A 149 8.67 -14.73 0.21
C THR A 149 9.95 -14.59 -0.61
N VAL A 150 10.06 -13.47 -1.34
CA VAL A 150 11.21 -13.21 -2.23
C VAL A 150 12.18 -12.18 -1.64
N PHE A 151 11.79 -11.50 -0.58
CA PHE A 151 12.67 -10.65 0.22
C PHE A 151 12.20 -10.63 1.68
N ASP A 152 13.13 -10.78 2.64
CA ASP A 152 12.82 -10.64 4.07
C ASP A 152 14.05 -10.20 4.86
N ASN A 153 14.09 -8.93 5.27
CA ASN A 153 15.16 -8.37 6.10
C ASN A 153 14.76 -8.20 7.57
N ARG A 154 13.63 -8.77 8.02
CA ARG A 154 13.17 -8.67 9.43
C ARG A 154 14.13 -9.26 10.45
N LYS A 155 15.06 -10.12 10.00
CA LYS A 155 16.11 -10.75 10.82
C LYS A 155 17.53 -10.27 10.45
N GLY A 156 17.65 -9.10 9.85
CA GLY A 156 18.94 -8.49 9.49
C GLY A 156 19.29 -8.69 8.01
N LYS A 157 19.88 -9.83 7.66
CA LYS A 157 20.23 -10.12 6.25
C LYS A 157 19.07 -10.81 5.53
N ASN A 158 18.82 -10.41 4.29
CA ASN A 158 17.92 -11.11 3.40
C ASN A 158 18.48 -12.52 3.14
N LYS A 159 17.61 -13.53 3.16
CA LYS A 159 17.99 -14.95 3.07
C LYS A 159 17.44 -15.65 1.83
N THR A 160 16.87 -14.89 0.91
CA THR A 160 16.21 -15.43 -0.27
C THR A 160 17.21 -15.56 -1.42
N GLU A 161 16.96 -16.49 -2.34
CA GLU A 161 17.75 -16.66 -3.56
C GLU A 161 17.77 -15.41 -4.46
N PHE A 162 16.78 -14.53 -4.32
CA PHE A 162 16.60 -13.32 -5.14
C PHE A 162 17.30 -12.06 -4.60
N ASP A 163 18.20 -12.17 -3.61
CA ASP A 163 18.79 -11.01 -2.93
C ASP A 163 19.44 -10.01 -3.90
N HIS A 164 20.15 -10.52 -4.91
CA HIS A 164 20.79 -9.68 -5.92
C HIS A 164 19.84 -9.16 -7.00
N GLN A 165 18.60 -9.63 -7.06
CA GLN A 165 17.61 -9.24 -8.07
C GLN A 165 16.62 -8.18 -7.54
N ILE A 166 16.63 -7.89 -6.24
CA ILE A 166 15.66 -7.01 -5.60
C ILE A 166 16.36 -5.76 -5.09
N CYS A 167 16.02 -4.61 -5.67
CA CYS A 167 16.46 -3.32 -5.14
C CYS A 167 15.47 -2.89 -4.07
N HIS A 168 15.95 -2.70 -2.84
CA HIS A 168 15.10 -2.44 -1.69
C HIS A 168 15.49 -1.17 -0.93
N SER A 169 14.54 -0.59 -0.21
CA SER A 169 14.80 0.47 0.77
C SER A 169 15.47 -0.12 2.03
N SER A 170 16.03 0.73 2.89
CA SER A 170 16.61 0.33 4.18
C SER A 170 15.56 -0.01 5.25
N ILE A 171 14.28 -0.02 4.89
CA ILE A 171 13.16 -0.28 5.80
C ILE A 171 13.02 -1.79 6.04
N ILE A 172 12.69 -2.16 7.28
CA ILE A 172 12.38 -3.54 7.63
C ILE A 172 11.05 -3.96 7.00
N GLN A 173 11.07 -4.99 6.16
CA GLN A 173 9.91 -5.49 5.43
C GLN A 173 10.06 -6.97 5.01
N CYS A 174 8.94 -7.53 4.60
CA CYS A 174 8.84 -8.85 3.98
C CYS A 174 8.03 -8.67 2.70
N ILE A 175 8.58 -9.07 1.55
CA ILE A 175 7.93 -8.93 0.25
C ILE A 175 7.64 -10.33 -0.30
N ASN A 176 6.37 -10.56 -0.59
CA ASN A 176 5.91 -11.77 -1.27
C ASN A 176 5.79 -11.50 -2.78
N ALA A 177 6.02 -12.51 -3.62
CA ALA A 177 5.81 -12.39 -5.07
C ALA A 177 4.60 -13.19 -5.51
N LEU A 178 3.66 -12.52 -6.19
CA LEU A 178 2.52 -13.18 -6.85
C LEU A 178 2.99 -14.06 -8.02
N PRO A 179 2.15 -14.98 -8.55
CA PRO A 179 2.60 -16.06 -9.42
C PRO A 179 3.41 -15.63 -10.65
N ASP A 180 2.96 -14.62 -11.41
CA ASP A 180 3.67 -14.16 -12.61
C ASP A 180 4.97 -13.42 -12.22
N ALA A 181 4.92 -12.56 -11.21
CA ALA A 181 6.11 -11.89 -10.67
C ALA A 181 7.17 -12.89 -10.16
N CYS A 182 6.75 -13.95 -9.46
CA CYS A 182 7.64 -15.00 -8.98
C CYS A 182 8.27 -15.77 -10.15
N SER A 183 7.49 -16.04 -11.21
CA SER A 183 8.02 -16.67 -12.42
C SER A 183 9.08 -15.79 -13.10
N LEU A 184 8.86 -14.48 -13.20
CA LEU A 184 9.84 -13.55 -13.74
C LEU A 184 11.14 -13.53 -12.92
N LEU A 185 11.04 -13.49 -11.60
CA LEU A 185 12.21 -13.54 -10.70
C LEU A 185 13.03 -14.82 -10.91
N LYS A 186 12.37 -15.98 -11.01
CA LYS A 186 13.03 -17.26 -11.32
C LYS A 186 13.72 -17.29 -12.68
N ASN A 187 13.26 -16.47 -13.62
CA ASN A 187 13.85 -16.32 -14.95
C ASN A 187 14.87 -15.17 -15.03
N GLY A 188 15.38 -14.68 -13.89
CA GLY A 188 16.43 -13.66 -13.86
C GLY A 188 15.93 -12.21 -13.92
N ALA A 189 14.62 -11.96 -13.89
CA ALA A 189 14.12 -10.58 -13.83
C ALA A 189 14.54 -9.89 -12.52
N CYS A 190 14.64 -8.57 -12.55
CA CYS A 190 14.93 -7.74 -11.38
C CYS A 190 13.71 -6.89 -11.02
N MET A 191 13.51 -6.64 -9.73
CA MET A 191 12.35 -5.92 -9.20
C MET A 191 12.76 -4.88 -8.15
N VAL A 192 11.88 -3.91 -7.91
CA VAL A 192 12.20 -2.72 -7.13
C VAL A 192 11.14 -2.49 -6.05
N ASP A 193 11.54 -2.40 -4.79
CA ASP A 193 10.64 -1.92 -3.75
C ASP A 193 10.17 -0.50 -4.09
N HIS A 194 8.86 -0.24 -3.98
CA HIS A 194 8.26 1.07 -4.23
C HIS A 194 8.87 2.22 -3.41
N MET A 195 9.42 1.92 -2.22
CA MET A 195 10.08 2.91 -1.36
C MET A 195 11.54 3.19 -1.75
N THR A 196 12.06 2.51 -2.78
CA THR A 196 13.44 2.69 -3.23
C THR A 196 13.62 4.05 -3.91
N SER A 197 14.49 4.88 -3.33
CA SER A 197 14.87 6.19 -3.90
C SER A 197 15.56 6.04 -5.28
N ASP A 198 15.50 7.09 -6.11
CA ASP A 198 16.22 7.12 -7.39
C ASP A 198 17.74 6.95 -7.24
N PHE A 199 18.31 7.42 -6.13
CA PHE A 199 19.73 7.24 -5.84
C PHE A 199 20.08 5.77 -5.64
N THR A 200 19.35 5.09 -4.74
CA THR A 200 19.53 3.65 -4.47
C THR A 200 19.28 2.82 -5.73
N PHE A 201 18.22 3.14 -6.47
CA PHE A 201 17.86 2.43 -7.69
C PHE A 201 18.93 2.52 -8.77
N ARG A 202 19.56 3.69 -8.96
CA ARG A 202 20.69 3.83 -9.90
C ARG A 202 21.85 2.90 -9.55
N GLY A 203 22.22 2.82 -8.27
CA GLY A 203 23.26 1.89 -7.81
C GLY A 203 22.89 0.41 -8.05
N CYS A 204 21.65 0.01 -7.77
CA CYS A 204 21.18 -1.34 -8.07
C CYS A 204 21.26 -1.65 -9.58
N LYS A 205 20.85 -0.72 -10.45
CA LYS A 205 20.87 -0.91 -11.90
C LYS A 205 22.26 -1.15 -12.45
N GLU A 206 23.29 -0.52 -11.88
CA GLU A 206 24.68 -0.75 -12.29
C GLU A 206 25.12 -2.18 -12.01
N ASN A 207 24.68 -2.76 -10.89
CA ASN A 207 24.98 -4.13 -10.51
C ASN A 207 24.19 -5.17 -11.32
N TRP A 208 23.06 -4.79 -11.92
CA TRP A 208 22.21 -5.67 -12.74
C TRP A 208 22.60 -5.72 -14.22
N LYS A 209 23.65 -5.01 -14.64
CA LYS A 209 24.07 -4.91 -16.06
C LYS A 209 24.96 -6.08 -16.54
N THR A 210 24.89 -7.23 -15.89
CA THR A 210 25.45 -8.50 -16.40
C THR A 210 24.49 -9.18 -17.34
#